data_AF-A0A1G8XW06-F1
#
_entry.id   AF-A0A1G8XW06-F1
#
_cell.length_a   1.000
_cell.length_b   1.000
_cell.length_c   1.000
_cell.angle_alpha   90.00
_cell.angle_beta   90.00
_cell.angle_gamma   90.00
#
_symmetry.space_group_name_H-M   'P 1'
#
loop_
_entity.id
_entity.type
_entity.pdbx_description
1 polymer ?
#
loop_
_entity_poly.entity_id
_entity_poly.type
_entity_poly.pdbx_seq_one_letter_code
_entity_poly.pdbx_strand_id
1 'polypeptide(L)'
;MKKIQQLGIFLLFAFSTLQAAPAFHSIDGGYFDVYLKNNCSKTVEVTVRADGSSSVSKYNANDKTKVPVKAGYEVYVDGKLLLKFSDSDSGKEISLCK
;
A
#
# COMPACT_ATOMS: atom_id res chain seq x y z
N MET A 1 -50.00 33.19 36.28
CA MET A 1 -50.38 32.01 35.48
C MET A 1 -49.24 31.75 34.49
N LYS A 2 -48.39 30.73 34.67
CA LYS A 2 -48.37 29.47 33.85
C LYS A 2 -48.49 29.78 32.35
N LYS A 3 -47.55 29.47 31.43
CA LYS A 3 -46.64 28.32 31.34
C LYS A 3 -45.41 28.63 30.46
N ILE A 4 -44.31 28.00 30.83
CA ILE A 4 -43.17 27.63 30.00
C ILE A 4 -43.63 26.67 28.90
N GLN A 5 -43.17 26.84 27.66
CA GLN A 5 -42.77 25.70 26.86
C GLN A 5 -41.73 26.10 25.81
N GLN A 6 -40.49 25.72 26.11
CA GLN A 6 -39.40 25.59 25.15
C GLN A 6 -39.77 24.52 24.13
N LEU A 7 -39.45 24.73 22.84
CA LEU A 7 -39.13 23.73 21.82
C LEU A 7 -38.95 24.49 20.49
N GLY A 8 -37.91 24.35 19.68
CA GLY A 8 -36.76 23.45 19.77
C GLY A 8 -35.60 24.03 18.95
N ILE A 9 -34.39 23.80 19.45
CA ILE A 9 -33.18 23.94 18.65
C ILE A 9 -33.05 22.63 17.88
N PHE A 10 -33.42 22.65 16.60
CA PHE A 10 -33.12 21.59 15.65
C PHE A 10 -31.62 21.65 15.36
N LEU A 11 -30.84 20.92 16.17
CA LEU A 11 -29.43 20.69 15.92
C LEU A 11 -29.34 19.73 14.72
N LEU A 12 -29.14 20.30 13.53
CA LEU A 12 -28.80 19.57 12.32
C LEU A 12 -27.40 18.95 12.52
N PHE A 13 -27.39 17.70 13.00
CA PHE A 13 -26.21 16.85 12.87
C PHE A 13 -26.00 16.58 11.39
N ALA A 14 -25.03 17.28 10.79
CA ALA A 14 -24.45 16.89 9.53
C ALA A 14 -23.76 15.54 9.74
N PHE A 15 -24.47 14.45 9.46
CA PHE A 15 -23.89 13.13 9.29
C PHE A 15 -23.12 13.18 7.97
N SER A 16 -21.87 13.64 8.03
CA SER A 16 -20.91 13.41 6.97
C SER A 16 -20.66 11.91 6.93
N THR A 17 -21.30 11.24 5.97
CA THR A 17 -20.91 9.88 5.62
C THR A 17 -19.45 9.96 5.17
N LEU A 18 -18.55 9.44 6.00
CA LEU A 18 -17.18 9.15 5.57
C LEU A 18 -17.30 8.02 4.55
N GLN A 19 -17.47 8.41 3.28
CA GLN A 19 -17.46 7.48 2.18
C GLN A 19 -16.03 6.98 2.04
N ALA A 20 -15.78 5.77 2.52
CA ALA A 20 -14.58 5.02 2.18
C ALA A 20 -14.53 5.00 0.64
N ALA A 21 -13.53 5.66 0.07
CA ALA A 21 -13.34 5.66 -1.36
C ALA A 21 -13.23 4.18 -1.81
N PRO A 22 -13.99 3.74 -2.83
CA PRO A 22 -13.79 2.42 -3.39
C PRO A 22 -12.35 2.34 -3.86
N ALA A 23 -11.65 1.26 -3.49
CA ALA A 23 -10.34 0.96 -4.02
C ALA A 23 -10.48 0.80 -5.54
N PHE A 24 -10.05 1.81 -6.29
CA PHE A 24 -10.00 1.77 -7.74
C PHE A 24 -9.03 0.66 -8.16
N HIS A 25 -9.55 -0.52 -8.49
CA HIS A 25 -8.84 -1.48 -9.34
C HIS A 25 -9.16 -1.09 -10.79
N SER A 26 -8.41 -0.13 -11.33
CA SER A 26 -8.39 0.10 -12.77
C SER A 26 -7.68 -1.09 -13.41
N ILE A 27 -8.42 -1.90 -14.17
CA ILE A 27 -7.88 -2.99 -15.00
C ILE A 27 -7.25 -2.37 -16.27
N ASP A 28 -6.31 -1.46 -16.07
CA ASP A 28 -5.57 -0.77 -17.13
C ASP A 28 -4.14 -0.50 -16.64
N GLY A 29 -3.31 -1.54 -16.58
CA GLY A 29 -1.85 -1.49 -16.45
C GLY A 29 -1.26 -0.46 -15.45
N GLY A 30 -1.97 -0.19 -14.36
CA GLY A 30 -1.62 0.86 -13.40
C GLY A 30 -0.57 0.42 -12.39
N TYR A 31 -0.20 1.35 -11.50
CA TYR A 31 0.54 0.97 -10.31
C TYR A 31 -0.39 0.25 -9.32
N PHE A 32 0.10 -0.83 -8.73
CA PHE A 32 -0.53 -1.54 -7.62
C PHE A 32 0.45 -1.67 -6.46
N ASP A 33 -0.12 -1.86 -5.27
CA ASP A 33 0.67 -1.92 -4.05
C ASP A 33 1.08 -3.36 -3.74
N VAL A 34 2.35 -3.55 -3.36
CA VAL A 34 2.85 -4.79 -2.76
C VAL A 34 3.49 -4.49 -1.41
N TYR A 35 3.64 -5.50 -0.57
CA TYR A 35 4.32 -5.38 0.72
C TYR A 35 5.61 -6.18 0.72
N LEU A 36 6.75 -5.50 0.64
CA LEU A 36 8.05 -6.15 0.76
C LEU A 36 8.37 -6.35 2.24
N LYS A 37 8.57 -7.60 2.64
CA LYS A 37 8.93 -7.95 4.02
C LYS A 37 10.31 -8.56 4.08
N ASN A 38 11.21 -7.92 4.80
CA ASN A 38 12.49 -8.49 5.11
C ASN A 38 12.34 -9.55 6.22
N ASN A 39 12.17 -10.80 5.82
CA ASN A 39 12.16 -11.94 6.73
C ASN A 39 13.56 -12.56 6.94
N CYS A 40 14.63 -11.87 6.52
CA CYS A 40 16.00 -12.26 6.75
C CYS A 40 16.46 -11.82 8.16
N SER A 41 17.50 -12.47 8.71
CA SER A 41 18.11 -12.09 10.00
C SER A 41 19.10 -10.91 9.91
N LYS A 42 19.15 -10.23 8.76
CA LYS A 42 20.10 -9.14 8.47
C LYS A 42 19.43 -8.05 7.64
N THR A 43 20.03 -6.87 7.60
CA THR A 43 19.68 -5.82 6.63
C THR A 43 20.00 -6.31 5.21
N VAL A 44 19.08 -6.09 4.27
CA VAL A 44 19.25 -6.43 2.85
C VAL A 44 19.10 -5.20 1.97
N GLU A 45 19.80 -5.21 0.84
CA GLU A 45 19.61 -4.20 -0.20
C GLU A 45 18.56 -4.69 -1.20
N VAL A 46 17.53 -3.89 -1.40
CA VAL A 46 16.44 -4.16 -2.33
C VAL A 46 16.51 -3.18 -3.48
N THR A 47 16.56 -3.71 -4.70
CA THR A 47 16.47 -2.90 -5.92
C THR A 47 15.18 -3.22 -6.64
N VAL A 48 14.34 -2.21 -6.87
CA VAL A 48 13.18 -2.32 -7.77
C VAL A 48 13.57 -1.70 -9.11
N ARG A 49 13.59 -2.52 -10.16
CA ARG A 49 13.85 -2.09 -11.54
C ARG A 49 12.53 -1.90 -12.28
N ALA A 50 12.43 -0.75 -12.91
CA ALA A 50 11.40 -0.39 -13.88
C ALA A 50 12.08 -0.23 -15.25
N ASP A 51 11.31 -0.16 -16.33
CA ASP A 51 11.86 0.02 -17.67
C ASP A 51 12.72 1.31 -17.73
N GLY A 52 14.05 1.13 -17.90
CA GLY A 52 15.01 2.23 -17.99
C GLY A 52 15.39 2.91 -16.67
N SER A 53 14.91 2.45 -15.51
CA SER A 53 15.24 3.06 -14.20
C SER A 53 15.27 2.06 -13.04
N SER A 54 15.92 2.43 -11.94
CA SER A 54 15.96 1.59 -10.74
C SER A 54 15.96 2.43 -9.48
N SER A 55 15.28 1.95 -8.44
CA SER A 55 15.35 2.49 -7.08
C SER A 55 16.00 1.47 -6.17
N VAL A 56 16.96 1.91 -5.35
CA VAL A 56 17.69 1.08 -4.39
C VAL A 56 17.32 1.52 -2.98
N SER A 57 17.02 0.56 -2.11
CA SER A 57 16.65 0.79 -0.71
C SER A 57 17.28 -0.26 0.19
N LYS A 58 17.46 0.04 1.48
CA LYS A 58 17.93 -0.92 2.48
C LYS A 58 16.82 -1.16 3.49
N TYR A 59 16.50 -2.42 3.76
CA TYR A 59 15.49 -2.81 4.74
C TYR A 59 16.13 -3.63 5.85
N ASN A 60 15.91 -3.25 7.11
CA ASN A 60 16.39 -3.97 8.28
C ASN A 60 15.59 -5.26 8.50
N ALA A 61 16.10 -6.14 9.35
CA ALA A 61 15.43 -7.39 9.68
C ALA A 61 14.01 -7.12 10.24
N ASN A 62 13.02 -7.84 9.72
CA ASN A 62 11.59 -7.72 10.01
C ASN A 62 10.89 -6.46 9.47
N ASP A 63 11.58 -5.58 8.74
CA ASP A 63 10.92 -4.44 8.11
C ASP A 63 9.86 -4.90 7.10
N LYS A 64 8.71 -4.22 7.10
CA LYS A 64 7.65 -4.39 6.12
C LYS A 64 7.34 -3.05 5.47
N THR A 65 7.54 -2.94 4.17
CA THR A 65 7.39 -1.69 3.42
C THR A 65 6.39 -1.88 2.29
N LYS A 66 5.43 -0.95 2.22
CA LYS A 66 4.48 -0.86 1.10
C LYS A 66 5.16 -0.17 -0.07
N VAL A 67 5.18 -0.81 -1.23
CA VAL A 67 5.85 -0.30 -2.44
C VAL A 67 4.86 -0.31 -3.61
N PRO A 68 4.62 0.84 -4.27
CA PRO A 68 3.85 0.87 -5.51
C PRO A 68 4.71 0.35 -6.67
N VAL A 69 4.21 -0.64 -7.39
CA VAL A 69 4.89 -1.30 -8.51
C VAL A 69 3.93 -1.47 -9.68
N LYS A 70 4.45 -1.79 -10.86
CA LYS A 70 3.66 -2.12 -12.05
C LYS A 70 4.03 -3.51 -12.55
N ALA A 71 3.13 -4.16 -13.29
CA ALA A 71 3.42 -5.41 -13.97
C ALA A 71 4.68 -5.26 -14.85
N GLY A 72 5.58 -6.23 -14.74
CA GLY A 72 6.87 -6.21 -15.42
C GLY A 72 8.03 -5.63 -14.59
N TYR A 73 7.76 -4.93 -13.49
CA TYR A 73 8.82 -4.48 -12.59
C TYR A 73 9.51 -5.68 -11.95
N GLU A 74 10.81 -5.56 -11.72
CA GLU A 74 11.64 -6.62 -11.16
C GLU A 74 12.18 -6.21 -9.81
N VAL A 75 12.05 -7.08 -8.81
CA VAL A 75 12.64 -6.89 -7.50
C VAL A 75 13.86 -7.78 -7.34
N TYR A 76 14.97 -7.16 -6.94
CA TYR A 76 16.24 -7.82 -6.65
C TYR A 76 16.57 -7.64 -5.18
N VAL A 77 17.15 -8.68 -4.57
CA VAL A 77 17.65 -8.65 -3.19
C VAL A 77 19.13 -9.02 -3.22
N ASP A 78 19.96 -8.15 -2.64
CA ASP A 78 21.43 -8.28 -2.66
C ASP A 78 21.97 -8.59 -4.08
N GLY A 79 21.40 -7.92 -5.10
CA GLY A 79 21.77 -8.07 -6.50
C GLY A 79 21.20 -9.29 -7.24
N LYS A 80 20.43 -10.16 -6.58
CA LYS A 80 19.81 -11.35 -7.18
C LYS A 80 18.33 -11.11 -7.48
N LEU A 81 17.87 -11.49 -8.67
CA LEU A 81 16.46 -11.39 -9.04
C LEU A 81 15.62 -12.31 -8.12
N LEU A 82 14.65 -11.73 -7.43
CA LEU A 82 13.71 -12.46 -6.58
C LEU A 82 12.42 -12.79 -7.33
N LEU A 83 11.87 -11.79 -8.03
CA LEU A 83 10.53 -11.82 -8.61
C LEU A 83 10.38 -10.76 -9.69
N LYS A 84 9.55 -11.05 -10.70
CA LYS A 84 8.99 -10.07 -11.63
C LYS A 84 7.49 -9.93 -11.35
N PHE A 85 7.03 -8.73 -11.05
CA PHE A 85 5.66 -8.48 -10.62
C PHE A 85 4.64 -8.67 -11.76
N SER A 86 3.47 -9.18 -11.39
CA SER A 86 2.27 -9.26 -12.23
C SER A 86 1.10 -8.57 -11.53
N ASP A 87 0.06 -8.19 -12.26
CA ASP A 87 -1.15 -7.57 -11.67
C ASP A 87 -1.80 -8.47 -10.61
N SER A 88 -1.61 -9.79 -10.72
CA SER A 88 -2.09 -10.76 -9.73
C SER A 88 -1.42 -10.63 -8.36
N ASP A 89 -0.31 -9.89 -8.25
CA ASP A 89 0.45 -9.69 -7.01
C ASP A 89 -0.03 -8.49 -6.19
N SER A 90 -1.00 -7.73 -6.70
CA SER A 90 -1.65 -6.64 -5.97
C SER A 90 -2.08 -7.04 -4.56
N GLY A 91 -1.64 -6.28 -3.57
CA GLY A 91 -1.92 -6.49 -2.15
C GLY A 91 -1.13 -7.62 -1.48
N LYS A 92 -0.29 -8.38 -2.19
CA LYS A 92 0.46 -9.50 -1.61
C LYS A 92 1.64 -9.04 -0.77
N GLU A 93 1.99 -9.87 0.20
CA GLU A 93 3.26 -9.78 0.94
C GLU A 93 4.31 -10.64 0.24
N ILE A 94 5.47 -10.04 -0.05
CA ILE A 94 6.60 -10.68 -0.70
C ILE A 94 7.73 -10.81 0.33
N SER A 95 8.07 -12.05 0.65
CA SER A 95 9.22 -12.39 1.49
C SER A 95 10.51 -12.21 0.71
N LEU A 96 11.41 -11.36 1.22
CA LEU A 96 12.67 -11.02 0.56
C LEU A 96 13.74 -12.10 0.68
N CYS A 97 13.64 -12.97 1.68
CA CYS A 97 14.42 -14.20 1.78
C CYS A 97 13.50 -15.41 1.63
N LYS A 98 13.92 -16.41 0.86
CA LYS A 98 13.35 -17.75 0.87
C LYS A 98 14.33 -18.71 1.51
#